data_AF-A0A0R3Q9H3-F1
#
_entry.id   AF-A0A0R3Q9H3-F1
#
_cell.length_a   1.000
_cell.length_b   1.000
_cell.length_c   1.000
_cell.angle_alpha   90.00
_cell.angle_beta   90.00
_cell.angle_gamma   90.00
#
_symmetry.space_group_name_H-M   'P 1'
#
loop_
_entity.id
_entity.type
_entity.pdbx_description
1 polymer ?
#
loop_
_entity_poly.entity_id
_entity_poly.type
_entity_poly.pdbx_seq_one_letter_code
_entity_poly.pdbx_strand_id
1 'polypeptide(L)'
;LAWRLTGGKDDINVTDLKTKFEEEIGNLQMLSDQFQSKISSLEQQCNNDKREYLNVLHKLHEQNADAMDKLKQLDNTMQTVSTKVVHLGDQLESVHLPRARANEALQLMKHFDEFLADQPLSSDIFTDPDRLLESAAMIQKLSSISQELAKDKYSNVQIRIAHKYDEIERLMLEEFVRAHRQGNWRRMHEIAVILADFKGYSQCLDAFVEHMQINAFRGDSVFDDILSLCQKTQPMLKEIFPNPDQVMSKLVLNLFHGKLQEVIATKLSDSENDLEAYLTSVYDLYSRTQKLVSNLVALRITGTDLQFMDTLVRSVFGRYLEAYPTYVFVLFSSFSRLFLFE
;
A
#
# COMPACT_ATOMS: atom_id res chain seq x y z
N LEU A 1 38.56 38.26 66.11
CA LEU A 1 37.78 37.65 67.22
C LEU A 1 38.01 38.38 68.53
N ALA A 2 39.26 38.57 69.00
CA ALA A 2 39.57 39.32 70.24
C ALA A 2 38.97 40.76 70.30
N TRP A 3 39.01 41.53 69.21
CA TRP A 3 38.45 42.90 69.17
C TRP A 3 36.91 42.97 69.17
N ARG A 4 36.22 41.89 68.79
CA ARG A 4 34.75 41.79 68.93
C ARG A 4 34.35 41.36 70.34
N LEU A 5 35.25 40.71 71.07
CA LEU A 5 34.97 40.15 72.39
C LEU A 5 35.08 41.17 73.52
N THR A 6 35.78 42.30 73.31
CA THR A 6 36.05 43.29 74.38
C THR A 6 35.14 44.52 74.36
N GLY A 7 34.27 44.71 73.37
CA GLY A 7 33.34 45.86 73.34
C GLY A 7 34.01 47.23 73.50
N GLY A 8 35.30 47.35 73.16
CA GLY A 8 36.09 48.57 73.36
C GLY A 8 36.53 48.85 74.81
N LYS A 9 36.55 47.87 75.71
CA LYS A 9 37.15 47.98 77.05
C LYS A 9 38.31 47.00 77.23
N ASP A 10 39.45 47.51 77.68
CA ASP A 10 40.72 46.78 77.87
C ASP A 10 40.74 45.81 79.07
N ASP A 11 39.59 45.49 79.67
CA ASP A 11 39.50 44.58 80.81
C ASP A 11 38.87 43.24 80.39
N ILE A 12 39.73 42.32 79.97
CA ILE A 12 39.34 40.97 79.56
C ILE A 12 39.05 40.16 80.81
N ASN A 13 37.77 39.86 81.06
CA ASN A 13 37.35 39.01 82.17
C ASN A 13 37.75 37.54 81.88
N VAL A 14 38.89 37.12 82.42
CA VAL A 14 39.49 35.78 82.23
C VAL A 14 38.52 34.65 82.61
N THR A 15 37.71 34.87 83.65
CA THR A 15 36.67 33.92 84.07
C THR A 15 35.57 33.77 83.04
N ASP A 16 35.01 34.86 82.49
CA ASP A 16 33.97 34.80 81.43
C ASP A 16 34.48 34.10 80.16
N LEU A 17 35.73 34.38 79.78
CA LEU A 17 36.37 33.74 78.62
C LEU A 17 36.57 32.24 78.85
N LYS A 18 37.00 31.84 80.06
CA LYS A 18 37.13 30.43 80.43
C LYS A 18 35.79 29.69 80.34
N THR A 19 34.71 30.27 80.89
CA THR A 19 33.37 29.64 80.83
C THR A 19 32.91 29.47 79.40
N LYS A 20 33.09 30.48 78.54
CA LYS A 20 32.77 30.37 77.10
C LYS A 20 33.58 29.31 76.37
N PHE A 21 34.86 29.15 76.70
CA PHE A 21 35.67 28.07 76.14
C PHE A 21 35.19 26.69 76.61
N GLU A 22 34.83 26.55 77.90
CA GLU A 22 34.27 25.30 78.42
C GLU A 22 32.92 24.95 77.76
N GLU A 23 32.06 25.95 77.54
CA GLU A 23 30.80 25.80 76.80
C GLU A 23 31.03 25.39 75.33
N GLU A 24 31.92 26.06 74.61
CA GLU A 24 32.25 25.72 73.22
C GLU A 24 32.91 24.34 73.09
N ILE A 25 33.77 23.96 74.04
CA ILE A 25 34.34 22.60 74.09
C ILE A 25 33.23 21.57 74.31
N GLY A 26 32.28 21.83 75.21
CA GLY A 26 31.12 20.97 75.42
C GLY A 26 30.24 20.86 74.16
N ASN A 27 29.99 21.97 73.48
CA ASN A 27 29.25 22.01 72.21
C ASN A 27 29.95 21.19 71.12
N LEU A 28 31.28 21.32 71.00
CA LEU A 28 32.08 20.54 70.05
C LEU A 28 32.09 19.04 70.39
N GLN A 29 32.13 18.67 71.67
CA GLN A 29 32.02 17.27 72.09
C GLN A 29 30.65 16.69 71.72
N MET A 30 29.56 17.40 72.03
CA MET A 30 28.21 16.99 71.65
C MET A 30 28.06 16.87 70.12
N LEU A 31 28.64 17.80 69.36
CA LEU A 31 28.63 17.75 67.90
C LEU A 31 29.45 16.57 67.37
N SER A 32 30.60 16.28 67.97
CA SER A 32 31.43 15.11 67.66
C SER A 32 30.68 13.81 67.91
N ASP A 33 29.98 13.68 69.03
CA ASP A 33 29.18 12.51 69.37
C ASP A 33 28.00 12.33 68.40
N GLN A 34 27.35 13.43 68.01
CA GLN A 34 26.32 13.43 66.98
C GLN A 34 26.85 12.95 65.62
N PHE A 35 28.01 13.46 65.20
CA PHE A 35 28.65 13.01 63.95
C PHE A 35 29.06 11.53 64.03
N GLN A 36 29.61 11.08 65.15
CA GLN A 36 29.99 9.68 65.32
C GLN A 36 28.78 8.75 65.26
N SER A 37 27.67 9.12 65.90
CA SER A 37 26.41 8.39 65.81
C SER A 37 25.87 8.37 64.38
N LYS A 38 25.93 9.50 63.66
CA LYS A 38 25.47 9.59 62.27
C LYS A 38 26.31 8.74 61.34
N ILE A 39 27.64 8.74 61.51
CA ILE A 39 28.57 7.88 60.75
C ILE A 39 28.23 6.42 60.98
N SER A 40 28.11 5.98 62.24
CA SER A 40 27.79 4.59 62.56
C SER A 40 26.45 4.13 61.97
N SER A 41 25.43 4.99 62.01
CA SER A 41 24.13 4.70 61.40
C SER A 41 24.21 4.59 59.87
N LEU A 42 24.94 5.49 59.20
CA LEU A 42 25.12 5.45 57.75
C LEU A 42 25.96 4.25 57.31
N GLU A 43 27.00 3.88 58.07
CA GLU A 43 27.81 2.69 57.81
C GLU A 43 26.98 1.41 57.94
N GLN A 44 26.14 1.31 58.98
CA GLN A 44 25.26 0.16 59.16
C GLN A 44 24.24 0.06 58.01
N GLN A 45 23.64 1.19 57.61
CA GLN A 45 22.71 1.23 56.49
C GLN A 45 23.41 0.81 55.18
N CYS A 46 24.57 1.39 54.88
CA CYS A 46 25.35 1.05 53.69
C CYS A 46 25.71 -0.45 53.65
N ASN A 47 26.07 -1.04 54.79
CA ASN A 47 26.41 -2.46 54.86
C ASN A 47 25.19 -3.37 54.70
N ASN A 48 24.01 -2.95 55.17
CA ASN A 48 22.76 -3.67 54.96
C ASN A 48 22.33 -3.58 53.49
N ASP A 49 22.31 -2.39 52.92
CA ASP A 49 21.97 -2.16 51.52
C ASP A 49 22.91 -2.97 50.60
N LYS A 50 24.23 -2.94 50.85
CA LYS A 50 25.21 -3.74 50.11
C LYS A 50 24.89 -5.24 50.14
N ARG A 51 24.50 -5.77 51.31
CA ARG A 51 24.16 -7.18 51.46
C ARG A 51 22.90 -7.54 50.67
N GLU A 52 21.89 -6.68 50.71
CA GLU A 52 20.66 -6.85 49.95
C GLU A 52 20.92 -6.80 48.44
N TYR A 53 21.69 -5.82 47.97
CA TYR A 53 22.09 -5.72 46.56
C TYR A 53 22.86 -6.96 46.09
N LEU A 54 23.80 -7.50 46.89
CA LEU A 54 24.53 -8.71 46.53
C LEU A 54 23.61 -9.93 46.43
N ASN A 55 22.64 -10.07 47.33
CA ASN A 55 21.67 -11.17 47.29
C ASN A 55 20.77 -11.07 46.05
N VAL A 56 20.28 -9.87 45.73
CA VAL A 56 19.48 -9.64 44.51
C VAL A 56 20.30 -9.94 43.26
N LEU A 57 21.56 -9.48 43.21
CA LEU A 57 22.45 -9.71 42.07
C LEU A 57 22.72 -11.20 41.86
N HIS A 58 22.95 -11.97 42.93
CA HIS A 58 23.14 -13.41 42.84
C HIS A 58 21.89 -14.10 42.29
N LYS A 59 20.71 -13.75 42.83
CA LYS A 59 19.43 -14.31 42.36
C LYS A 59 19.16 -13.99 40.89
N LEU A 60 19.42 -12.75 40.46
CA LEU A 60 19.28 -12.36 39.06
C LEU A 60 20.27 -13.11 38.17
N HIS A 61 21.50 -13.32 38.62
CA HIS A 61 22.50 -14.05 37.86
C HIS A 61 22.08 -15.52 37.66
N GLU A 62 21.59 -16.18 38.71
CA GLU A 62 21.09 -17.55 38.66
C GLU A 62 19.85 -17.67 37.74
N GLN A 63 18.89 -16.76 37.87
CA GLN A 63 17.71 -16.72 37.00
C GLN A 63 18.10 -16.49 35.52
N ASN A 64 19.09 -15.65 35.27
CA ASN A 64 19.59 -15.39 33.93
C ASN A 64 20.33 -16.60 33.35
N ALA A 65 21.10 -17.33 34.17
CA ALA A 65 21.73 -18.58 33.76
C ALA A 65 20.69 -19.64 33.38
N ASP A 66 19.65 -19.83 34.20
CA ASP A 66 18.54 -20.74 33.93
C ASP A 66 17.78 -20.36 32.65
N ALA A 67 17.53 -19.07 32.44
CA ALA A 67 16.88 -18.58 31.22
C ALA A 67 17.74 -18.84 29.98
N MET A 68 19.06 -18.65 30.09
CA MET A 68 20.00 -18.89 28.99
C MET A 68 20.06 -20.38 28.63
N ASP A 69 20.00 -21.29 29.61
CA ASP A 69 19.97 -22.72 29.33
C ASP A 69 18.64 -23.18 28.73
N LYS A 70 17.50 -22.61 29.16
CA LYS A 70 16.21 -22.82 28.51
C LYS A 70 16.22 -22.33 27.06
N LEU A 71 16.83 -21.19 26.78
CA LEU A 71 16.99 -20.66 25.42
C LEU A 71 17.82 -21.59 24.55
N LYS A 72 18.93 -22.14 25.05
CA LYS A 72 19.73 -23.13 24.31
C LYS A 72 18.94 -24.40 24.02
N GLN A 73 18.16 -24.90 24.98
CA GLN A 73 17.30 -26.06 24.76
C GLN A 73 16.24 -25.78 23.69
N LEU A 74 15.60 -24.61 23.76
CA LEU A 74 14.64 -24.19 22.76
C LEU A 74 15.28 -24.09 21.38
N ASP A 75 16.46 -23.48 21.26
CA ASP A 75 17.18 -23.36 19.99
C ASP A 75 17.54 -24.73 19.40
N ASN A 76 18.04 -25.67 20.21
CA ASN A 76 18.33 -27.03 19.76
C ASN A 76 17.06 -27.77 19.27
N THR A 77 15.95 -27.60 19.98
CA THR A 77 14.67 -28.20 19.57
C THR A 77 14.14 -27.53 18.29
N MET A 78 14.24 -26.21 18.17
CA MET A 78 13.84 -25.46 16.99
C MET A 78 14.67 -25.85 15.77
N GLN A 79 15.98 -26.00 15.91
CA GLN A 79 16.86 -26.49 14.85
C GLN A 79 16.46 -27.90 14.41
N THR A 80 16.27 -28.82 15.37
CA THR A 80 15.88 -30.20 15.07
C THR A 80 14.52 -30.28 14.36
N VAL A 81 13.53 -29.51 14.83
CA VAL A 81 12.20 -29.45 14.21
C VAL A 81 12.30 -28.83 12.83
N SER A 82 13.04 -27.73 12.65
CA SER A 82 13.21 -27.07 11.35
C SER A 82 13.84 -28.00 10.32
N THR A 83 14.90 -28.72 10.68
CA THR A 83 15.52 -29.72 9.79
C THR A 83 14.54 -30.82 9.40
N LYS A 84 13.75 -31.33 10.34
CA LYS A 84 12.72 -32.34 10.06
C LYS A 84 11.60 -31.81 9.16
N VAL A 85 11.15 -30.57 9.40
CA VAL A 85 10.10 -29.91 8.61
C VAL A 85 10.57 -29.68 7.18
N VAL A 86 11.81 -29.23 6.98
CA VAL A 86 12.40 -29.08 5.63
C VAL A 86 12.43 -30.43 4.91
N HIS A 87 13.01 -31.46 5.54
CA HIS A 87 13.10 -32.78 4.91
C HIS A 87 11.71 -33.37 4.60
N LEU A 88 10.75 -33.22 5.50
CA LEU A 88 9.38 -33.69 5.26
C LEU A 88 8.70 -32.87 4.15
N GLY A 89 8.97 -31.57 4.09
CA GLY A 89 8.56 -30.68 3.01
C GLY A 89 9.09 -31.15 1.66
N ASP A 90 10.40 -31.42 1.56
CA ASP A 90 11.06 -31.90 0.34
C ASP A 90 10.50 -33.26 -0.10
N GLN A 91 10.26 -34.17 0.85
CA GLN A 91 9.66 -35.48 0.56
C GLN A 91 8.21 -35.36 0.09
N LEU A 92 7.42 -34.48 0.71
CA LEU A 92 6.05 -34.22 0.28
C LEU A 92 6.04 -33.59 -1.10
N GLU A 93 6.84 -32.55 -1.36
CA GLU A 93 6.89 -31.88 -2.66
C GLU A 93 7.35 -32.83 -3.78
N SER A 94 8.41 -33.62 -3.54
CA SER A 94 8.94 -34.57 -4.52
C SER A 94 7.93 -35.67 -4.93
N VAL A 95 6.96 -36.01 -4.08
CA VAL A 95 5.89 -36.97 -4.40
C VAL A 95 4.65 -36.27 -4.94
N HIS A 96 4.22 -35.18 -4.31
CA HIS A 96 2.98 -34.50 -4.63
C HIS A 96 3.04 -33.76 -5.96
N LEU A 97 4.14 -33.08 -6.27
CA LEU A 97 4.26 -32.26 -7.47
C LEU A 97 4.22 -33.11 -8.76
N PRO A 98 4.99 -34.20 -8.90
CA PRO A 98 4.89 -35.06 -10.07
C PRO A 98 3.52 -35.73 -10.20
N ARG A 99 2.92 -36.14 -9.07
CA ARG A 99 1.59 -36.77 -9.07
C ARG A 99 0.50 -35.79 -9.52
N ALA A 100 0.52 -34.56 -9.01
CA ALA A 100 -0.41 -33.51 -9.40
C ALA A 100 -0.25 -33.19 -10.90
N ARG A 101 1.00 -33.04 -11.37
CA ARG A 101 1.31 -32.79 -12.78
C ARG A 101 0.86 -33.93 -13.70
N ALA A 102 1.06 -35.19 -13.29
CA ALA A 102 0.62 -36.35 -14.06
C ALA A 102 -0.91 -36.43 -14.13
N ASN A 103 -1.60 -36.14 -13.02
CA ASN A 103 -3.06 -36.10 -13.00
C ASN A 103 -3.63 -34.98 -13.89
N GLU A 104 -3.03 -33.78 -13.83
CA GLU A 104 -3.41 -32.66 -14.70
C GLU A 104 -3.17 -32.98 -16.18
N ALA A 105 -2.02 -33.55 -16.53
CA ALA A 105 -1.74 -34.00 -17.91
C ALA A 105 -2.75 -35.04 -18.38
N LEU A 106 -3.11 -36.01 -17.53
CA LEU A 106 -4.14 -37.00 -17.83
C LEU A 106 -5.51 -36.36 -18.09
N GLN A 107 -5.91 -35.38 -17.28
CA GLN A 107 -7.16 -34.65 -17.48
C GLN A 107 -7.15 -33.88 -18.80
N LEU A 108 -6.07 -33.16 -19.10
CA LEU A 108 -5.91 -32.45 -20.37
C LEU A 108 -5.97 -33.40 -21.56
N MET A 109 -5.30 -34.55 -21.49
CA MET A 109 -5.36 -35.58 -22.56
C MET A 109 -6.79 -36.10 -22.77
N LYS A 110 -7.52 -36.40 -21.69
CA LYS A 110 -8.91 -36.87 -21.78
C LYS A 110 -9.84 -35.85 -22.42
N HIS A 111 -9.75 -34.59 -22.01
CA HIS A 111 -10.56 -33.54 -22.60
C HIS A 111 -10.13 -33.24 -24.04
N PHE A 112 -8.83 -33.27 -24.34
CA PHE A 112 -8.37 -33.12 -25.72
C PHE A 112 -8.90 -34.24 -26.64
N ASP A 113 -8.94 -35.48 -26.15
CA ASP A 113 -9.54 -36.62 -26.87
C ASP A 113 -11.05 -36.42 -27.11
N GLU A 114 -11.76 -35.85 -26.13
CA GLU A 114 -13.16 -35.45 -26.28
C GLU A 114 -13.36 -34.41 -27.40
N PHE A 115 -12.43 -33.44 -27.55
CA PHE A 115 -12.46 -32.48 -28.66
C PHE A 115 -12.03 -33.08 -30.01
N LEU A 116 -11.30 -34.20 -30.02
CA LEU A 116 -10.98 -34.96 -31.23
C LEU A 116 -12.17 -35.77 -31.73
N ALA A 117 -12.99 -36.29 -30.82
CA ALA A 117 -14.19 -37.05 -31.17
C ALA A 117 -15.22 -36.13 -31.83
N ASP A 118 -15.64 -36.38 -33.07
CA ASP A 118 -16.58 -35.58 -33.89
C ASP A 118 -18.05 -35.60 -33.35
N GLN A 119 -18.20 -35.61 -32.03
CA GLN A 119 -19.44 -35.63 -31.28
C GLN A 119 -19.51 -34.41 -30.35
N PRO A 120 -20.72 -34.01 -29.91
CA PRO A 120 -20.87 -32.97 -28.89
C PRO A 120 -20.08 -33.30 -27.62
N LEU A 121 -19.61 -32.26 -26.92
CA LEU A 121 -18.97 -32.42 -25.61
C LEU A 121 -19.98 -33.03 -24.63
N SER A 122 -19.52 -34.01 -23.88
CA SER A 122 -20.31 -34.79 -22.91
C SER A 122 -19.81 -34.62 -21.48
N SER A 123 -18.60 -34.08 -21.29
CA SER A 123 -18.05 -33.89 -19.95
C SER A 123 -18.71 -32.71 -19.24
N ASP A 124 -19.06 -32.95 -17.98
CA ASP A 124 -19.70 -31.96 -17.10
C ASP A 124 -18.91 -30.65 -17.01
N ILE A 125 -17.58 -30.69 -17.21
CA ILE A 125 -16.73 -29.50 -17.19
C ILE A 125 -17.11 -28.49 -18.28
N PHE A 126 -17.62 -28.94 -19.42
CA PHE A 126 -17.98 -28.08 -20.55
C PHE A 126 -19.50 -27.90 -20.76
N THR A 127 -20.32 -28.66 -20.04
CA THR A 127 -21.77 -28.64 -20.14
C THR A 127 -22.48 -28.07 -18.91
N ASP A 128 -21.85 -28.12 -17.72
CA ASP A 128 -22.43 -27.62 -16.48
C ASP A 128 -22.11 -26.12 -16.27
N PRO A 129 -23.12 -25.23 -16.22
CA PRO A 129 -22.93 -23.81 -15.93
C PRO A 129 -22.27 -23.53 -14.57
N ASP A 130 -22.47 -24.40 -13.58
CA ASP A 130 -21.92 -24.19 -12.23
C ASP A 130 -20.40 -24.39 -12.21
N ARG A 131 -19.85 -25.11 -13.19
CA ARG A 131 -18.41 -25.42 -13.32
C ARG A 131 -17.67 -24.46 -14.25
N LEU A 132 -18.24 -23.28 -14.52
CA LEU A 132 -17.68 -22.30 -15.46
C LEU A 132 -16.20 -21.95 -15.19
N LEU A 133 -15.80 -21.76 -13.93
CA LEU A 133 -14.40 -21.43 -13.59
C LEU A 133 -13.43 -22.57 -13.93
N GLU A 134 -13.83 -23.81 -13.65
CA GLU A 134 -13.06 -25.00 -13.99
C GLU A 134 -12.98 -25.16 -15.52
N SER A 135 -14.11 -24.91 -16.20
CA SER A 135 -14.20 -24.89 -17.66
C SER A 135 -13.24 -23.90 -18.29
N ALA A 136 -13.19 -22.67 -17.75
CA ALA A 136 -12.31 -21.60 -18.21
C ALA A 136 -10.82 -21.96 -18.02
N ALA A 137 -10.44 -22.48 -16.85
CA ALA A 137 -9.08 -22.92 -16.62
C ALA A 137 -8.67 -24.09 -17.54
N MET A 138 -9.59 -25.01 -17.82
CA MET A 138 -9.33 -26.16 -18.69
C MET A 138 -9.21 -25.74 -20.16
N ILE A 139 -10.15 -24.94 -20.67
CA ILE A 139 -10.14 -24.53 -22.08
C ILE A 139 -8.96 -23.63 -22.43
N GLN A 140 -8.50 -22.80 -21.49
CA GLN A 140 -7.31 -21.96 -21.68
C GLN A 140 -6.06 -22.84 -21.90
N LYS A 141 -5.87 -23.86 -21.06
CA LYS A 141 -4.75 -24.80 -21.18
C LYS A 141 -4.83 -25.61 -22.47
N LEU A 142 -6.02 -26.12 -22.81
CA LEU A 142 -6.25 -26.84 -24.06
C LEU A 142 -5.98 -25.96 -25.28
N SER A 143 -6.38 -24.68 -25.25
CA SER A 143 -6.11 -23.72 -26.32
C SER A 143 -4.60 -23.51 -26.51
N SER A 144 -3.86 -23.31 -25.42
CA SER A 144 -2.39 -23.18 -25.45
C SER A 144 -1.73 -24.42 -26.08
N ILE A 145 -2.08 -25.62 -25.61
CA ILE A 145 -1.56 -26.89 -26.14
C ILE A 145 -1.92 -27.06 -27.62
N SER A 146 -3.16 -26.76 -28.00
CA SER A 146 -3.64 -26.93 -29.38
C SER A 146 -2.86 -26.08 -30.38
N GLN A 147 -2.37 -24.90 -29.96
CA GLN A 147 -1.62 -23.98 -30.82
C GLN A 147 -0.20 -24.47 -31.12
N GLU A 148 0.37 -25.34 -30.28
CA GLU A 148 1.68 -25.96 -30.50
C GLU A 148 1.63 -27.13 -31.50
N LEU A 149 0.44 -27.63 -31.83
CA LEU A 149 0.25 -28.76 -32.73
C LEU A 149 0.22 -28.37 -34.21
N ALA A 150 0.68 -29.28 -35.07
CA ALA A 150 0.72 -29.07 -36.52
C ALA A 150 -0.69 -28.87 -37.11
N LYS A 151 -0.92 -27.69 -37.71
CA LYS A 151 -2.23 -27.27 -38.25
C LYS A 151 -2.79 -28.25 -39.28
N ASP A 152 -1.95 -28.81 -40.14
CA ASP A 152 -2.38 -29.70 -41.23
C ASP A 152 -3.09 -30.98 -40.74
N LYS A 153 -2.78 -31.44 -39.52
CA LYS A 153 -3.36 -32.66 -38.94
C LYS A 153 -4.43 -32.38 -37.89
N TYR A 154 -4.35 -31.24 -37.21
CA TYR A 154 -5.18 -30.93 -36.04
C TYR A 154 -6.10 -29.72 -36.24
N SER A 155 -6.32 -29.28 -37.48
CA SER A 155 -7.15 -28.10 -37.78
C SER A 155 -8.58 -28.23 -37.20
N ASN A 156 -9.22 -29.39 -37.31
CA ASN A 156 -10.59 -29.58 -36.81
C ASN A 156 -10.68 -29.40 -35.28
N VAL A 157 -9.78 -30.03 -34.53
CA VAL A 157 -9.75 -29.93 -33.06
C VAL A 157 -9.37 -28.51 -32.60
N GLN A 158 -8.44 -27.86 -33.31
CA GLN A 158 -8.07 -26.46 -33.04
C GLN A 158 -9.28 -25.52 -33.21
N ILE A 159 -10.06 -25.69 -34.29
CA ILE A 159 -11.26 -24.88 -34.53
C ILE A 159 -12.31 -25.12 -33.43
N ARG A 160 -12.51 -26.37 -33.01
CA ARG A 160 -13.48 -26.69 -31.95
C ARG A 160 -13.07 -26.14 -30.59
N ILE A 161 -11.79 -26.26 -30.22
CA ILE A 161 -11.25 -25.67 -29.00
C ILE A 161 -11.37 -24.14 -29.06
N ALA A 162 -11.07 -23.51 -30.19
CA ALA A 162 -11.22 -22.06 -30.35
C ALA A 162 -12.68 -21.60 -30.19
N HIS A 163 -13.63 -22.29 -30.81
CA HIS A 163 -15.05 -21.97 -30.64
C HIS A 163 -15.51 -22.08 -29.18
N LYS A 164 -15.10 -23.15 -28.47
CA LYS A 164 -15.47 -23.32 -27.07
C LYS A 164 -14.74 -22.33 -26.15
N TYR A 165 -13.52 -21.93 -26.50
CA TYR A 165 -12.78 -20.88 -25.83
C TYR A 165 -13.53 -19.54 -25.89
N ASP A 166 -13.98 -19.13 -27.08
CA ASP A 166 -14.73 -17.88 -27.28
C ASP A 166 -16.08 -17.90 -26.57
N GLU A 167 -16.75 -19.06 -26.54
CA GLU A 167 -18.01 -19.26 -25.79
C GLU A 167 -17.79 -19.08 -24.27
N ILE A 168 -16.79 -19.75 -23.70
CA ILE A 168 -16.49 -19.68 -22.27
C ILE A 168 -16.00 -18.28 -21.88
N GLU A 169 -15.18 -17.63 -22.72
CA GLU A 169 -14.74 -16.26 -22.50
C GLU A 169 -15.93 -15.30 -22.39
N ARG A 170 -16.92 -15.42 -23.29
CA ARG A 170 -18.16 -14.64 -23.23
C ARG A 170 -18.94 -14.88 -21.94
N LEU A 171 -19.12 -16.14 -21.55
CA LEU A 171 -19.82 -16.49 -20.31
C LEU A 171 -19.10 -15.95 -19.08
N MET A 172 -17.76 -16.00 -19.05
CA MET A 172 -16.95 -15.44 -17.96
C MET A 172 -17.10 -13.92 -17.86
N LEU A 173 -17.14 -13.21 -18.99
CA LEU A 173 -17.39 -11.76 -19.03
C LEU A 173 -18.80 -11.40 -18.53
N GLU A 174 -19.82 -12.14 -18.96
CA GLU A 174 -21.20 -11.97 -18.50
C GLU A 174 -21.33 -12.22 -17.00
N GLU A 175 -20.71 -13.28 -16.50
CA GLU A 175 -20.66 -13.60 -15.07
C GLU A 175 -19.91 -12.55 -14.26
N PHE A 176 -18.83 -11.98 -14.79
CA PHE A 176 -18.11 -10.88 -14.13
C PHE A 176 -19.00 -9.65 -13.95
N VAL A 177 -19.70 -9.23 -15.01
CA VAL A 177 -20.64 -8.09 -14.96
C VAL A 177 -21.81 -8.40 -14.01
N ARG A 178 -22.31 -9.63 -14.00
CA ARG A 178 -23.36 -10.07 -13.07
C ARG A 178 -22.88 -9.99 -11.61
N ALA A 179 -21.69 -10.50 -11.31
CA ALA A 179 -21.09 -10.44 -9.98
C ALA A 179 -20.86 -8.99 -9.53
N HIS A 180 -20.45 -8.10 -10.44
CA HIS A 180 -20.30 -6.67 -10.16
C HIS A 180 -21.62 -6.02 -9.75
N ARG A 181 -22.71 -6.28 -10.48
CA ARG A 181 -24.05 -5.75 -10.16
C ARG A 181 -24.59 -6.25 -8.81
N GLN A 182 -24.20 -7.45 -8.41
CA GLN A 182 -24.59 -8.05 -7.12
C GLN A 182 -23.67 -7.63 -5.96
N GLY A 183 -22.57 -6.92 -6.23
CA GLY A 183 -21.57 -6.56 -5.22
C GLY A 183 -20.76 -7.74 -4.69
N ASN A 184 -20.65 -8.84 -5.45
CA ASN A 184 -19.90 -10.03 -5.05
C ASN A 184 -18.43 -9.95 -5.48
N TRP A 185 -17.62 -9.25 -4.69
CA TRP A 185 -16.20 -9.01 -4.99
C TRP A 185 -15.36 -10.28 -5.00
N ARG A 186 -15.68 -11.26 -4.14
CA ARG A 186 -14.99 -12.56 -4.13
C ARG A 186 -15.16 -13.29 -5.45
N ARG A 187 -16.39 -13.34 -5.98
CA ARG A 187 -16.66 -13.98 -7.26
C ARG A 187 -15.99 -13.23 -8.42
N MET A 188 -16.00 -11.90 -8.39
CA MET A 188 -15.27 -11.10 -9.37
C MET A 188 -13.77 -11.39 -9.35
N HIS A 189 -13.18 -11.57 -8.17
CA HIS A 189 -11.77 -11.92 -8.03
C HIS A 189 -11.45 -13.27 -8.66
N GLU A 190 -12.22 -14.32 -8.33
CA GLU A 190 -12.06 -15.65 -8.90
C GLU A 190 -12.12 -15.62 -10.43
N ILE A 191 -13.04 -14.83 -11.00
CA ILE A 191 -13.19 -14.66 -12.45
C ILE A 191 -12.02 -13.87 -13.04
N ALA A 192 -11.62 -12.74 -12.41
CA ALA A 192 -10.57 -11.86 -12.91
C ALA A 192 -9.19 -12.55 -12.94
N VAL A 193 -8.90 -13.40 -11.96
CA VAL A 193 -7.66 -14.19 -11.92
C VAL A 193 -7.56 -15.11 -13.13
N ILE A 194 -8.66 -15.78 -13.50
CA ILE A 194 -8.66 -16.69 -14.65
C ILE A 194 -8.71 -15.91 -15.96
N LEU A 195 -9.55 -14.86 -16.05
CA LEU A 195 -9.66 -14.03 -17.24
C LEU A 195 -8.38 -13.26 -17.58
N ALA A 196 -7.47 -13.05 -16.63
CA ALA A 196 -6.19 -12.38 -16.90
C ALA A 196 -5.36 -13.08 -18.00
N ASP A 197 -5.52 -14.39 -18.14
CA ASP A 197 -4.84 -15.19 -19.18
C ASP A 197 -5.65 -15.29 -20.48
N PHE A 198 -6.81 -14.62 -20.56
CA PHE A 198 -7.68 -14.60 -21.73
C PHE A 198 -7.45 -13.37 -22.60
N LYS A 199 -7.71 -13.51 -23.91
CA LYS A 199 -7.54 -12.42 -24.89
C LYS A 199 -8.49 -11.26 -24.61
N GLY A 200 -9.70 -11.57 -24.14
CA GLY A 200 -10.75 -10.63 -23.78
C GLY A 200 -10.59 -9.97 -22.42
N TYR A 201 -9.48 -10.16 -21.70
CA TYR A 201 -9.26 -9.52 -20.40
C TYR A 201 -9.41 -7.99 -20.46
N SER A 202 -8.94 -7.36 -21.54
CA SER A 202 -9.08 -5.92 -21.75
C SER A 202 -10.55 -5.48 -21.77
N GLN A 203 -11.45 -6.26 -22.36
CA GLN A 203 -12.88 -5.98 -22.39
C GLN A 203 -13.50 -6.08 -20.99
N CYS A 204 -13.02 -7.00 -20.16
CA CYS A 204 -13.40 -7.09 -18.75
C CYS A 204 -13.03 -5.81 -17.99
N LEU A 205 -11.82 -5.29 -18.23
CA LEU A 205 -11.34 -4.04 -17.63
C LEU A 205 -12.15 -2.84 -18.13
N ASP A 206 -12.42 -2.78 -19.44
CA ASP A 206 -13.21 -1.70 -20.05
C ASP A 206 -14.63 -1.67 -19.47
N ALA A 207 -15.31 -2.82 -19.40
CA ALA A 207 -16.65 -2.93 -18.80
C ALA A 207 -16.67 -2.54 -17.31
N PHE A 208 -15.63 -2.91 -16.55
CA PHE A 208 -15.48 -2.47 -15.16
C PHE A 208 -15.33 -0.95 -15.05
N VAL A 209 -14.42 -0.37 -15.83
CA VAL A 209 -14.15 1.07 -15.84
C VAL A 209 -15.40 1.87 -16.24
N GLU A 210 -16.11 1.43 -17.28
CA GLU A 210 -17.37 2.05 -17.71
C GLU A 210 -18.40 2.02 -16.58
N HIS A 211 -18.59 0.87 -15.93
CA HIS A 211 -19.57 0.75 -14.86
C HIS A 211 -19.21 1.59 -13.63
N MET A 212 -17.92 1.74 -13.31
CA MET A 212 -17.49 2.61 -12.20
C MET A 212 -17.77 4.10 -12.46
N GLN A 213 -17.81 4.51 -13.72
CA GLN A 213 -18.15 5.89 -14.10
C GLN A 213 -19.65 6.18 -14.09
N ILE A 214 -20.51 5.15 -14.15
CA ILE A 214 -21.96 5.31 -14.09
C ILE A 214 -22.33 6.00 -12.77
N ASN A 215 -22.98 7.16 -12.86
CA ASN A 215 -23.38 8.00 -11.72
C ASN A 215 -22.24 8.60 -10.89
N ALA A 216 -20.99 8.53 -11.34
CA ALA A 216 -19.85 9.06 -10.59
C ALA A 216 -19.77 10.60 -10.58
N PHE A 217 -20.32 11.27 -11.60
CA PHE A 217 -20.21 12.71 -11.81
C PHE A 217 -21.53 13.43 -11.51
N ARG A 218 -21.77 13.71 -10.24
CA ARG A 218 -23.01 14.38 -9.76
C ARG A 218 -22.73 15.62 -8.92
N GLY A 219 -21.47 15.90 -8.61
CA GLY A 219 -21.05 17.05 -7.82
C GLY A 219 -20.90 18.32 -8.64
N ASP A 220 -20.67 19.43 -7.95
CA ASP A 220 -20.43 20.75 -8.56
C ASP A 220 -19.08 20.85 -9.29
N SER A 221 -18.16 19.92 -9.00
CA SER A 221 -16.79 19.92 -9.50
C SER A 221 -16.39 18.54 -9.97
N VAL A 222 -16.21 18.41 -11.29
CA VAL A 222 -15.76 17.16 -11.92
C VAL A 222 -14.38 16.74 -11.41
N PHE A 223 -13.53 17.68 -11.00
CA PHE A 223 -12.22 17.38 -10.42
C PHE A 223 -12.33 16.64 -9.08
N ASP A 224 -13.26 17.08 -8.23
CA ASP A 224 -13.47 16.46 -6.91
C ASP A 224 -14.17 15.10 -7.07
N ASP A 225 -15.09 14.98 -8.02
CA ASP A 225 -15.75 13.72 -8.37
C ASP A 225 -14.73 12.67 -8.88
N ILE A 226 -13.79 13.07 -9.77
CA ILE A 226 -12.70 12.20 -10.24
C ILE A 226 -11.86 11.72 -9.05
N LEU A 227 -11.46 12.64 -8.16
CA LEU A 227 -10.65 12.31 -7.00
C LEU A 227 -11.38 11.33 -6.06
N SER A 228 -12.65 11.58 -5.77
CA SER A 228 -13.49 10.74 -4.92
C SER A 228 -13.68 9.34 -5.51
N LEU A 229 -13.91 9.25 -6.82
CA LEU A 229 -14.06 7.97 -7.52
C LEU A 229 -12.78 7.14 -7.41
N CYS A 230 -11.62 7.74 -7.72
CA CYS A 230 -10.34 7.03 -7.64
C CYS A 230 -10.03 6.54 -6.22
N GLN A 231 -10.30 7.35 -5.20
CA GLN A 231 -10.10 6.97 -3.79
C GLN A 231 -10.98 5.78 -3.36
N LYS A 232 -12.27 5.78 -3.76
CA LYS A 232 -13.19 4.69 -3.43
C LYS A 232 -12.85 3.39 -4.17
N THR A 233 -12.36 3.52 -5.40
CA THR A 233 -12.08 2.37 -6.28
C THR A 233 -10.77 1.67 -5.92
N GLN A 234 -9.78 2.41 -5.40
CA GLN A 234 -8.46 1.86 -5.06
C GLN A 234 -8.47 0.62 -4.15
N PRO A 235 -9.18 0.59 -3.00
CA PRO A 235 -9.24 -0.62 -2.17
C PRO A 235 -9.96 -1.77 -2.87
N MET A 236 -11.02 -1.49 -3.64
CA MET A 236 -11.77 -2.51 -4.38
C MET A 236 -10.91 -3.19 -5.44
N LEU A 237 -10.08 -2.43 -6.17
CA LEU A 237 -9.19 -3.00 -7.18
C LEU A 237 -8.20 -4.01 -6.60
N LYS A 238 -7.68 -3.74 -5.39
CA LYS A 238 -6.72 -4.63 -4.71
C LYS A 238 -7.35 -5.95 -4.29
N GLU A 239 -8.64 -5.96 -4.00
CA GLU A 239 -9.37 -7.17 -3.64
C GLU A 239 -9.80 -7.98 -4.88
N ILE A 240 -10.10 -7.29 -6.00
CA ILE A 240 -10.69 -7.91 -7.19
C ILE A 240 -9.61 -8.34 -8.19
N PHE A 241 -8.64 -7.49 -8.52
CA PHE A 241 -7.77 -7.72 -9.68
C PHE A 241 -6.36 -8.17 -9.29
N PRO A 242 -5.74 -9.09 -10.06
CA PRO A 242 -4.35 -9.49 -9.86
C PRO A 242 -3.35 -8.33 -10.03
N ASN A 243 -3.63 -7.40 -10.95
CA ASN A 243 -2.79 -6.23 -11.21
C ASN A 243 -3.62 -4.94 -11.04
N PRO A 244 -3.80 -4.45 -9.81
CA PRO A 244 -4.66 -3.31 -9.51
C PRO A 244 -4.17 -2.00 -10.13
N ASP A 245 -2.85 -1.82 -10.23
CA ASP A 245 -2.25 -0.58 -10.77
C ASP A 245 -2.57 -0.41 -12.26
N GLN A 246 -2.54 -1.50 -13.03
CA GLN A 246 -2.93 -1.47 -14.45
C GLN A 246 -4.39 -1.01 -14.62
N VAL A 247 -5.31 -1.54 -13.81
CA VAL A 247 -6.73 -1.19 -13.89
C VAL A 247 -6.96 0.25 -13.45
N MET A 248 -6.23 0.71 -12.43
CA MET A 248 -6.31 2.10 -11.98
C MET A 248 -5.77 3.08 -13.03
N SER A 249 -4.64 2.78 -13.67
CA SER A 249 -4.09 3.59 -14.74
C SER A 249 -5.05 3.67 -15.94
N LYS A 250 -5.72 2.56 -16.28
CA LYS A 250 -6.76 2.53 -17.31
C LYS A 250 -7.97 3.38 -16.93
N LEU A 251 -8.43 3.31 -15.67
CA LEU A 251 -9.49 4.17 -15.16
C LEU A 251 -9.12 5.65 -15.28
N VAL A 252 -7.95 6.04 -14.77
CA VAL A 252 -7.49 7.44 -14.83
C VAL A 252 -7.34 7.94 -16.27
N LEU A 253 -6.79 7.13 -17.17
CA LEU A 253 -6.72 7.47 -18.59
C LEU A 253 -8.11 7.77 -19.17
N ASN A 254 -9.09 6.91 -18.89
CA ASN A 254 -10.46 7.08 -19.38
C ASN A 254 -11.15 8.32 -18.76
N LEU A 255 -10.90 8.61 -17.49
CA LEU A 255 -11.40 9.83 -16.84
C LEU A 255 -10.81 11.11 -17.45
N PHE A 256 -9.53 11.09 -17.82
CA PHE A 256 -8.84 12.24 -18.42
C PHE A 256 -9.26 12.47 -19.89
N HIS A 257 -9.24 11.44 -20.73
CA HIS A 257 -9.61 11.55 -22.15
C HIS A 257 -11.12 11.55 -22.42
N GLY A 258 -11.91 11.01 -21.50
CA GLY A 258 -13.37 11.06 -21.56
C GLY A 258 -13.89 12.33 -20.89
N LYS A 259 -14.13 12.24 -19.57
CA LYS A 259 -14.91 13.26 -18.86
C LYS A 259 -14.19 14.60 -18.72
N LEU A 260 -12.91 14.59 -18.36
CA LEU A 260 -12.16 15.83 -18.14
C LEU A 260 -11.97 16.60 -19.45
N GLN A 261 -11.59 15.91 -20.52
CA GLN A 261 -11.42 16.50 -21.84
C GLN A 261 -12.73 17.08 -22.38
N GLU A 262 -13.87 16.41 -22.19
CA GLU A 262 -15.20 16.92 -22.54
C GLU A 262 -15.48 18.25 -21.83
N VAL A 263 -15.29 18.31 -20.50
CA VAL A 263 -15.54 19.51 -19.69
C VAL A 263 -14.65 20.68 -20.10
N ILE A 264 -13.37 20.40 -20.39
CA ILE A 264 -12.42 21.41 -20.85
C ILE A 264 -12.85 21.94 -22.21
N ALA A 265 -13.19 21.06 -23.16
CA ALA A 265 -13.62 21.47 -24.48
C ALA A 265 -14.88 22.35 -24.42
N THR A 266 -15.89 21.97 -23.63
CA THR A 266 -17.15 22.75 -23.48
C THR A 266 -16.90 24.12 -22.86
N LYS A 267 -16.15 24.20 -21.75
CA LYS A 267 -15.88 25.50 -21.10
C LYS A 267 -15.06 26.44 -21.95
N LEU A 268 -14.12 25.89 -22.73
CA LEU A 268 -13.29 26.68 -23.63
C LEU A 268 -14.06 27.14 -24.87
N SER A 269 -14.97 26.32 -25.43
CA SER A 269 -15.84 26.75 -26.52
C SER A 269 -16.79 27.88 -26.12
N ASP A 270 -17.29 27.85 -24.88
CA ASP A 270 -18.18 28.90 -24.37
C ASP A 270 -17.48 30.27 -24.23
N SER A 271 -16.14 30.25 -24.12
CA SER A 271 -15.32 31.44 -23.90
C SER A 271 -14.63 31.94 -25.18
N GLU A 272 -14.84 31.32 -26.35
CA GLU A 272 -14.13 31.67 -27.60
C GLU A 272 -14.31 33.12 -28.06
N ASN A 273 -15.42 33.77 -27.68
CA ASN A 273 -15.74 35.12 -28.09
C ASN A 273 -15.04 36.21 -27.26
N ASP A 274 -14.50 35.86 -26.08
CA ASP A 274 -13.78 36.78 -25.20
C ASP A 274 -12.40 36.20 -24.87
N LEU A 275 -11.37 36.82 -25.45
CA LEU A 275 -9.99 36.36 -25.33
C LEU A 275 -9.49 36.39 -23.87
N GLU A 276 -9.93 37.34 -23.05
CA GLU A 276 -9.51 37.44 -21.65
C GLU A 276 -10.19 36.37 -20.79
N ALA A 277 -11.49 36.14 -21.02
CA ALA A 277 -12.24 35.08 -20.38
C ALA A 277 -11.73 33.68 -20.80
N TYR A 278 -11.37 33.50 -22.07
CA TYR A 278 -10.75 32.28 -22.58
C TYR A 278 -9.42 31.98 -21.88
N LEU A 279 -8.50 32.95 -21.83
CA LEU A 279 -7.18 32.76 -21.21
C LEU A 279 -7.29 32.48 -19.69
N THR A 280 -8.21 33.16 -19.01
CA THR A 280 -8.48 32.93 -17.58
C THR A 280 -9.09 31.55 -17.34
N SER A 281 -9.99 31.10 -18.22
CA SER A 281 -10.58 29.76 -18.16
C SER A 281 -9.55 28.66 -18.41
N VAL A 282 -8.66 28.83 -19.40
CA VAL A 282 -7.53 27.90 -19.63
C VAL A 282 -6.64 27.81 -18.39
N TYR A 283 -6.26 28.95 -17.81
CA TYR A 283 -5.42 28.99 -16.61
C TYR A 283 -6.08 28.32 -15.40
N ASP A 284 -7.36 28.61 -15.12
CA ASP A 284 -8.10 28.01 -14.02
C ASP A 284 -8.23 26.49 -14.20
N LEU A 285 -8.63 26.03 -15.39
CA LEU A 285 -8.77 24.59 -15.69
C LEU A 285 -7.44 23.85 -15.61
N TYR A 286 -6.36 24.45 -16.11
CA TYR A 286 -5.02 23.87 -16.01
C TYR A 286 -4.53 23.81 -14.56
N SER A 287 -4.71 24.88 -13.79
CA SER A 287 -4.34 24.95 -12.36
C SER A 287 -5.10 23.92 -11.52
N ARG A 288 -6.41 23.75 -11.76
CA ARG A 288 -7.23 22.71 -11.12
C ARG A 288 -6.80 21.30 -11.51
N THR A 289 -6.47 21.09 -12.79
CA THR A 289 -5.94 19.79 -13.26
C THR A 289 -4.61 19.46 -12.58
N GLN A 290 -3.69 20.43 -12.46
CA GLN A 290 -2.41 20.24 -11.76
C GLN A 290 -2.59 19.92 -10.27
N LYS A 291 -3.55 20.57 -9.61
CA LYS A 291 -3.94 20.22 -8.23
C LYS A 291 -4.50 18.80 -8.13
N LEU A 292 -5.37 18.40 -9.06
CA LEU A 292 -5.90 17.04 -9.14
C LEU A 292 -4.76 16.01 -9.30
N VAL A 293 -3.84 16.23 -10.23
CA VAL A 293 -2.67 15.35 -10.44
C VAL A 293 -1.82 15.25 -9.17
N SER A 294 -1.54 16.38 -8.53
CA SER A 294 -0.77 16.41 -7.28
C SER A 294 -1.45 15.58 -6.18
N ASN A 295 -2.77 15.65 -6.06
CA ASN A 295 -3.55 14.86 -5.12
C ASN A 295 -3.55 13.36 -5.47
N LEU A 296 -3.71 13.01 -6.75
CA LEU A 296 -3.66 11.61 -7.22
C LEU A 296 -2.29 10.97 -6.96
N VAL A 297 -1.21 11.72 -7.16
CA VAL A 297 0.17 11.31 -6.87
C VAL A 297 0.39 11.15 -5.35
N ALA A 298 -0.05 12.13 -4.55
CA ALA A 298 0.09 12.08 -3.09
C ALA A 298 -0.61 10.85 -2.47
N LEU A 299 -1.74 10.45 -3.05
CA LEU A 299 -2.53 9.28 -2.63
C LEU A 299 -2.03 7.96 -3.23
N ARG A 300 -0.96 7.99 -4.05
CA ARG A 300 -0.38 6.82 -4.74
C ARG A 300 -1.42 6.01 -5.51
N ILE A 301 -2.33 6.70 -6.20
CA ILE A 301 -3.46 6.07 -6.87
C ILE A 301 -3.00 5.29 -8.12
N THR A 302 -2.17 5.87 -8.99
CA THR A 302 -1.75 5.27 -10.28
C THR A 302 -0.41 4.53 -10.23
N GLY A 303 0.06 4.15 -9.04
CA GLY A 303 1.48 3.84 -8.84
C GLY A 303 2.35 5.09 -9.05
N THR A 304 3.65 4.98 -8.80
CA THR A 304 4.60 6.12 -8.77
C THR A 304 4.96 6.73 -10.13
N ASP A 305 4.23 6.44 -11.21
CA ASP A 305 4.59 6.90 -12.56
C ASP A 305 4.15 8.34 -12.81
N LEU A 306 5.03 9.28 -12.46
CA LEU A 306 4.88 10.71 -12.73
C LEU A 306 4.88 11.03 -14.23
N GLN A 307 5.57 10.23 -15.05
CA GLN A 307 5.67 10.47 -16.50
C GLN A 307 4.35 10.18 -17.21
N PHE A 308 3.63 9.16 -16.75
CA PHE A 308 2.28 8.86 -17.22
C PHE A 308 1.32 10.05 -17.01
N MET A 309 1.32 10.63 -15.81
CA MET A 309 0.45 11.78 -15.48
C MET A 309 0.81 13.02 -16.29
N ASP A 310 2.10 13.32 -16.44
CA ASP A 310 2.55 14.45 -17.27
C ASP A 310 2.13 14.28 -18.74
N THR A 311 2.21 13.06 -19.26
CA THR A 311 1.78 12.74 -20.62
C THR A 311 0.27 12.91 -20.79
N LEU A 312 -0.53 12.48 -19.79
CA LEU A 312 -1.98 12.68 -19.78
C LEU A 312 -2.34 14.17 -19.79
N VAL A 313 -1.75 14.99 -18.92
CA VAL A 313 -2.02 16.42 -18.88
C VAL A 313 -1.66 17.08 -20.23
N ARG A 314 -0.50 16.75 -20.80
CA ARG A 314 -0.09 17.25 -22.11
C ARG A 314 -1.05 16.81 -23.22
N SER A 315 -1.58 15.60 -23.17
CA SER A 315 -2.50 15.12 -24.20
C SER A 315 -3.85 15.86 -24.17
N VAL A 316 -4.33 16.25 -22.99
CA VAL A 316 -5.60 16.99 -22.82
C VAL A 316 -5.41 18.48 -23.12
N PHE A 317 -4.31 19.08 -22.67
CA PHE A 317 -4.09 20.52 -22.77
C PHE A 317 -3.17 20.97 -23.92
N GLY A 318 -2.47 20.07 -24.60
CA GLY A 318 -1.37 20.39 -25.52
C GLY A 318 -1.76 21.39 -26.61
N ARG A 319 -2.91 21.17 -27.26
CA ARG A 319 -3.43 22.07 -28.31
C ARG A 319 -3.74 23.48 -27.80
N TYR A 320 -4.21 23.58 -26.56
CA TYR A 320 -4.56 24.87 -25.95
C TYR A 320 -3.31 25.62 -25.47
N LEU A 321 -2.33 24.90 -24.94
CA LEU A 321 -1.06 25.45 -24.45
C LEU A 321 -0.12 25.89 -25.57
N GLU A 322 -0.15 25.24 -26.74
CA GLU A 322 0.63 25.68 -27.91
C GLU A 322 0.13 27.02 -28.49
N ALA A 323 -1.19 27.24 -28.46
CA ALA A 323 -1.78 28.49 -28.94
C ALA A 323 -1.79 29.62 -27.89
N TYR A 324 -1.62 29.28 -26.61
CA TYR A 324 -1.66 30.21 -25.48
C TYR A 324 -0.68 31.40 -25.60
N PRO A 325 0.61 31.22 -25.97
CA PRO A 325 1.56 32.34 -26.11
C PRO A 325 1.15 33.32 -27.21
N THR A 326 0.57 32.82 -28.30
CA THR A 326 0.11 33.64 -29.43
C THR A 326 -1.07 34.52 -29.01
N TYR A 327 -2.03 33.95 -28.29
CA TYR A 327 -3.19 34.69 -27.78
C TYR A 327 -2.80 35.74 -26.74
N VAL A 328 -1.91 35.41 -25.80
CA VAL A 328 -1.38 36.37 -24.81
C VAL A 328 -0.65 37.52 -25.50
N PHE A 329 0.16 37.23 -26.53
CA PHE A 329 0.86 38.26 -27.30
C PHE A 329 -0.11 39.19 -28.05
N VAL A 330 -1.16 38.65 -28.66
CA VAL A 330 -2.22 39.45 -29.32
C VAL A 330 -2.90 40.36 -28.31
N LEU A 331 -3.28 39.86 -27.14
CA LEU A 331 -3.94 40.63 -26.09
C LEU A 331 -3.03 41.75 -25.56
N PHE A 332 -1.75 41.45 -25.27
CA PHE A 332 -0.76 42.45 -24.87
C PHE A 332 -0.49 43.50 -25.95
N SER A 333 -0.41 43.10 -27.23
CA SER A 333 -0.20 44.03 -28.34
C SER A 333 -1.41 44.97 -28.55
N SER A 334 -2.62 44.47 -28.27
CA SER A 334 -3.87 45.23 -28.34
C SER A 334 -3.94 46.26 -27.20
N PHE A 335 -3.60 45.84 -25.98
CA PHE A 335 -3.48 46.74 -24.81
C PHE A 335 -2.38 47.79 -24.99
N SER A 336 -1.23 47.41 -25.54
CA SER A 336 -0.11 48.33 -25.82
C SER A 336 -0.50 49.38 -26.88
N ARG A 337 -1.32 49.02 -27.88
CA ARG A 337 -1.84 49.97 -28.87
C ARG A 337 -2.90 50.90 -28.30
N LEU A 338 -3.73 50.43 -27.37
CA LEU A 338 -4.69 51.25 -26.64
C LEU A 338 -3.98 52.28 -25.74
N PHE A 339 -2.91 51.88 -25.06
CA PHE A 339 -2.09 52.78 -24.21
C PHE A 339 -1.16 53.72 -24.99
N LEU A 340 -0.92 53.48 -26.28
CA LEU A 340 -0.14 54.38 -27.16
C LEU A 340 -1.03 55.41 -27.89
N PHE A 341 -2.35 55.35 -27.73
CA PHE A 341 -3.34 56.24 -28.34
C PHE A 341 -4.18 57.08 -27.35
N GLU A 342 -3.86 57.00 -26.05
CA GLU A 342 -4.16 58.04 -25.04
C GLU A 342 -2.88 58.85 -24.75
#